data_AF-A0A645FSE1-F1
#
_entry.id   AF-A0A645FSE1-F1
#
_cell.length_a   1.000
_cell.length_b   1.000
_cell.length_c   1.000
_cell.angle_alpha   90.00
_cell.angle_beta   90.00
_cell.angle_gamma   90.00
#
_symmetry.space_group_name_H-M   'P 1'
#
loop_
_entity.id
_entity.type
_entity.pdbx_description
1 polymer ?
#
loop_
_entity_poly.entity_id
_entity_poly.type
_entity_poly.pdbx_seq_one_letter_code
_entity_poly.pdbx_strand_id
1 'polypeptide(L)'
;MQLYYLAVSIVGWFKWGRDTSEGGVIVKPSLRVISISSIIALPGFILLYLVLYYFSNDPAPLADAFIATLSMLATYWLSLKYLEQWYLWMVANSCAVILCFTQELYLTSLLYIIYLVASIIGYFRWRNFERVLD
;
A
#
# COMPACT_ATOMS: atom_id res chain seq x y z
N MET A 1 -2.30 8.27 -17.60
CA MET A 1 -1.55 7.90 -16.37
C MET A 1 -0.62 9.01 -15.87
N GLN A 2 0.20 9.66 -16.70
CA GLN A 2 1.15 10.70 -16.24
C GLN A 2 0.47 11.96 -15.64
N LEU A 3 -0.68 12.38 -16.16
CA LEU A 3 -1.48 13.50 -15.63
C LEU A 3 -2.01 13.26 -14.21
N TYR A 4 -2.36 12.01 -13.88
CA TYR A 4 -2.81 11.64 -12.53
C TYR A 4 -1.68 11.77 -11.52
N TYR A 5 -0.49 11.27 -11.86
CA TYR A 5 0.71 11.42 -11.02
C TYR A 5 1.12 12.88 -10.82
N LEU A 6 0.95 13.73 -11.84
CA LEU A 6 1.24 15.16 -11.76
C LEU A 6 0.25 15.87 -10.81
N ALA A 7 -1.04 15.56 -10.89
CA ALA A 7 -2.04 16.12 -9.97
C ALA A 7 -1.82 15.68 -8.51
N VAL A 8 -1.50 14.41 -8.28
CA VAL A 8 -1.22 13.87 -6.94
C VAL A 8 0.06 14.47 -6.36
N SER A 9 1.08 14.73 -7.18
CA SER A 9 2.35 15.33 -6.73
C SER A 9 2.17 16.77 -6.24
N ILE A 10 1.34 17.56 -6.93
CA ILE A 10 1.02 18.93 -6.53
C ILE A 10 0.26 18.94 -5.19
N VAL A 11 -0.75 18.08 -5.04
CA VAL A 11 -1.50 17.96 -3.79
C VAL A 11 -0.60 17.48 -2.64
N GLY A 12 0.28 16.51 -2.90
CA GLY A 12 1.23 15.98 -1.93
C GLY A 12 2.20 17.06 -1.42
N TRP A 13 2.71 17.90 -2.31
CA TRP A 13 3.59 19.02 -1.96
C TRP A 13 2.90 20.05 -1.06
N PHE A 14 1.66 20.43 -1.39
CA PHE A 14 0.90 21.41 -0.59
C PHE A 14 0.49 20.88 0.79
N LYS A 15 0.23 19.57 0.91
CA LYS A 15 -0.18 18.95 2.17
C LYS A 15 1.01 18.73 3.11
N TRP A 16 2.18 18.41 2.55
CA TRP A 16 3.41 18.20 3.33
C TRP A 16 4.00 19.52 3.84
N GLY A 17 3.93 20.60 3.05
CA GLY A 17 4.42 21.91 3.47
C GLY A 17 3.64 22.59 4.61
N ARG A 18 2.48 22.04 5.01
CA ARG A 18 1.61 22.60 6.05
C ARG A 18 1.62 21.84 7.37
N ASP A 19 2.15 20.61 7.41
CA ASP A 19 2.22 19.80 8.62
C ASP A 19 3.58 20.02 9.31
N THR A 20 3.80 21.27 9.77
CA THR A 20 4.95 21.66 10.61
C THR A 20 4.58 21.47 12.09
N SER A 21 3.93 20.35 12.40
CA SER A 21 3.51 19.98 13.75
C SER A 21 4.54 18.99 14.29
N GLU A 22 5.38 19.44 15.22
CA GLU A 22 6.56 18.78 15.81
C GLU A 22 6.28 17.49 16.61
N GLY A 23 5.24 16.72 16.28
CA GLY A 23 4.93 15.46 16.93
C GLY A 23 4.21 14.55 15.97
N GLY A 24 4.93 13.61 15.37
CA GLY A 24 4.36 12.58 14.51
C GLY A 24 3.46 11.66 15.32
N VAL A 25 2.22 12.05 15.57
CA VAL A 25 1.23 11.24 16.28
C VAL A 25 0.97 9.98 15.47
N ILE A 26 1.62 8.89 15.88
CA ILE A 26 1.35 7.55 15.38
C ILE A 26 0.07 7.11 16.07
N VAL A 27 -1.00 6.99 15.29
CA VAL A 27 -2.30 6.58 15.80
C VAL A 27 -2.32 5.05 15.80
N LYS A 28 -2.63 4.40 16.93
CA LYS A 28 -2.91 2.96 16.94
C LYS A 28 -4.29 2.73 16.32
N PRO A 29 -4.42 1.89 15.27
CA PRO A 29 -5.73 1.59 14.72
C PRO A 29 -6.53 0.76 15.73
N SER A 30 -7.76 1.20 15.99
CA SER A 30 -8.71 0.40 16.76
C SER A 30 -9.14 -0.82 15.94
N LEU A 31 -9.41 -1.97 16.59
CA LEU A 31 -9.92 -3.19 15.95
C LEU A 31 -11.09 -2.93 14.99
N ARG A 32 -11.91 -1.91 15.31
CA ARG A 32 -13.06 -1.48 14.49
C ARG A 32 -12.62 -0.89 13.14
N VAL A 33 -11.52 -0.16 13.10
CA VAL A 33 -10.96 0.41 11.86
C VAL A 33 -10.44 -0.71 10.98
N ILE A 34 -9.76 -1.72 11.54
CA ILE A 34 -9.27 -2.89 10.80
C ILE A 34 -10.42 -3.64 10.11
N SER A 35 -11.51 -3.91 10.85
CA SER A 35 -12.69 -4.58 10.30
C SER A 35 -13.40 -3.75 9.24
N ILE A 36 -13.61 -2.45 9.47
CA ILE A 36 -14.24 -1.55 8.50
C ILE A 36 -13.39 -1.45 7.22
N SER A 37 -12.07 -1.36 7.36
CA SER A 37 -11.17 -1.26 6.22
C SER A 37 -11.17 -2.54 5.38
N SER A 38 -11.26 -3.71 6.02
CA SER A 38 -11.39 -5.00 5.33
C SER A 38 -12.73 -5.12 4.59
N ILE A 39 -13.82 -4.63 5.21
CA ILE A 39 -15.15 -4.60 4.59
C ILE A 39 -15.19 -3.64 3.39
N ILE A 40 -14.46 -2.52 3.42
CA ILE A 40 -14.37 -1.56 2.31
C ILE A 40 -13.39 -2.05 1.22
N ALA A 41 -12.35 -2.80 1.59
CA ALA A 41 -11.41 -3.38 0.63
C ALA A 41 -12.07 -4.46 -0.24
N LEU A 42 -13.03 -5.21 0.30
CA LEU A 42 -13.79 -6.25 -0.42
C LEU A 42 -14.48 -5.75 -1.71
N PRO A 43 -15.33 -4.71 -1.69
CA PRO A 43 -15.94 -4.18 -2.90
C PRO A 43 -14.90 -3.57 -3.85
N GLY A 44 -13.81 -2.98 -3.34
CA GLY A 44 -12.69 -2.51 -4.16
C GLY A 44 -12.02 -3.65 -4.94
N PHE A 45 -11.78 -4.78 -4.27
CA PHE A 45 -11.26 -6.00 -4.87
C PHE A 45 -12.20 -6.56 -5.94
N ILE A 46 -13.49 -6.66 -5.64
CA ILE A 46 -14.49 -7.20 -6.59
C ILE A 46 -14.59 -6.31 -7.83
N LEU A 47 -14.57 -5.00 -7.67
CA LEU A 47 -14.68 -4.04 -8.77
C LEU A 47 -13.41 -4.05 -9.63
N LEU A 48 -12.23 -4.08 -9.02
CA LEU A 48 -10.96 -4.24 -9.74
C LEU A 48 -10.87 -5.58 -10.47
N TYR A 49 -11.25 -6.68 -9.81
CA TYR A 49 -11.30 -8.00 -10.42
C TYR A 49 -12.22 -8.04 -11.64
N LEU A 50 -13.44 -7.48 -11.53
CA LEU A 50 -14.38 -7.43 -12.67
C LEU A 50 -13.83 -6.61 -13.82
N VAL A 51 -13.19 -5.47 -13.54
CA VAL A 51 -12.55 -4.65 -14.58
C VAL A 51 -11.39 -5.41 -15.22
N LEU A 52 -10.49 -6.02 -14.46
CA LEU A 52 -9.39 -6.78 -15.05
C LEU A 52 -9.89 -8.00 -15.83
N TYR A 53 -10.86 -8.74 -15.30
CA TYR A 53 -11.41 -9.93 -15.95
C TYR A 53 -12.13 -9.63 -17.27
N TYR A 54 -12.90 -8.53 -17.34
CA TYR A 54 -13.62 -8.17 -18.56
C TYR A 54 -12.82 -7.32 -19.55
N PHE A 55 -11.83 -6.54 -19.07
CA PHE A 55 -11.15 -5.53 -19.89
C PHE A 55 -9.66 -5.82 -20.14
N SER A 56 -9.01 -6.67 -19.35
CA SER A 56 -7.61 -7.05 -19.57
C SER A 56 -7.51 -8.55 -19.86
N ASN A 57 -6.89 -8.89 -20.99
CA ASN A 57 -6.36 -10.24 -21.25
C ASN A 57 -5.12 -10.49 -20.36
N ASP A 58 -5.25 -10.25 -19.06
CA ASP A 58 -4.21 -10.49 -18.10
C ASP A 58 -4.13 -12.00 -17.84
N PRO A 59 -2.95 -12.63 -17.86
CA PRO A 59 -2.80 -14.03 -17.52
C PRO A 59 -3.12 -14.35 -16.04
N ALA A 60 -3.16 -13.37 -15.13
CA ALA A 60 -3.44 -13.60 -13.71
C ALA A 60 -4.26 -12.47 -13.03
N PRO A 61 -5.49 -12.20 -13.50
CA PRO A 61 -6.28 -11.03 -13.09
C PRO A 61 -6.68 -11.04 -11.62
N LEU A 62 -6.76 -12.23 -11.00
CA LEU A 62 -7.12 -12.39 -9.60
C LEU A 62 -5.97 -11.99 -8.65
N ALA A 63 -4.74 -12.37 -8.99
CA ALA A 63 -3.55 -12.01 -8.20
C ALA A 63 -3.26 -10.51 -8.30
N ASP A 64 -3.42 -9.95 -9.49
CA ASP A 64 -3.14 -8.54 -9.75
C ASP A 64 -4.18 -7.62 -9.07
N ALA A 65 -5.47 -7.97 -9.17
CA ALA A 65 -6.52 -7.27 -8.42
C ALA A 65 -6.32 -7.34 -6.90
N PHE A 66 -5.77 -8.46 -6.39
CA PHE A 66 -5.47 -8.63 -4.97
C PHE A 66 -4.35 -7.68 -4.52
N ILE A 67 -3.23 -7.67 -5.26
CA ILE A 67 -2.08 -6.78 -4.98
C ILE A 67 -2.51 -5.31 -5.06
N ALA A 68 -3.30 -4.94 -6.08
CA ALA A 68 -3.79 -3.58 -6.26
C ALA A 68 -4.68 -3.13 -5.10
N THR A 69 -5.60 -3.99 -4.66
CA THR A 69 -6.50 -3.68 -3.54
C THR A 69 -5.73 -3.55 -2.22
N LEU A 70 -4.80 -4.47 -1.96
CA LEU A 70 -3.92 -4.36 -0.79
C LEU A 70 -3.11 -3.07 -0.80
N SER A 71 -2.60 -2.67 -1.97
CA SER A 71 -1.81 -1.44 -2.12
C SER A 71 -2.67 -0.18 -1.91
N MET A 72 -3.90 -0.17 -2.40
CA MET A 72 -4.86 0.91 -2.13
C MET A 72 -5.15 1.02 -0.64
N LEU A 73 -5.40 -0.11 0.03
CA LEU A 73 -5.65 -0.16 1.46
C LEU A 73 -4.43 0.32 2.26
N ALA A 74 -3.23 -0.14 1.89
CA ALA A 74 -1.97 0.29 2.51
C ALA A 74 -1.75 1.80 2.35
N THR A 75 -2.06 2.35 1.18
CA THR A 75 -1.95 3.81 0.91
C THR A 75 -2.97 4.60 1.72
N TYR A 76 -4.18 4.09 1.90
CA TYR A 76 -5.17 4.71 2.78
C TYR A 76 -4.67 4.73 4.23
N TRP A 77 -4.11 3.63 4.73
CA TRP A 77 -3.56 3.54 6.08
C TRP A 77 -2.31 4.43 6.27
N LEU A 78 -1.52 4.61 5.20
CA LEU A 78 -0.42 5.58 5.15
C LEU A 78 -0.89 7.00 5.37
N SER A 79 -1.99 7.38 4.72
CA SER A 79 -2.56 8.72 4.87
C SER A 79 -3.05 9.01 6.29
N LEU A 80 -3.37 7.97 7.05
CA LEU A 80 -3.83 8.03 8.44
C LEU A 80 -2.71 7.80 9.47
N LYS A 81 -1.44 7.69 9.01
CA LYS A 81 -0.24 7.46 9.83
C LYS A 81 -0.33 6.19 10.70
N TYR A 82 -1.02 5.14 10.22
CA TYR A 82 -1.08 3.84 10.92
C TYR A 82 0.22 3.04 10.74
N LEU A 83 0.71 2.43 11.82
CA LEU A 83 1.90 1.57 11.79
C LEU A 83 1.65 0.22 11.08
N GLU A 84 0.43 -0.29 11.15
CA GLU A 84 0.08 -1.60 10.59
C GLU A 84 0.08 -1.64 9.06
N GLN A 85 0.09 -0.47 8.41
CA GLN A 85 0.23 -0.35 6.96
C GLN A 85 1.42 -1.13 6.40
N TRP A 86 2.50 -1.24 7.19
CA TRP A 86 3.73 -1.86 6.74
C TRP A 86 3.53 -3.37 6.57
N TYR A 87 2.63 -3.99 7.34
CA TYR A 87 2.23 -5.38 7.13
C TYR A 87 1.51 -5.54 5.79
N LEU A 88 0.62 -4.61 5.43
CA LEU A 88 -0.07 -4.63 4.14
C LEU A 88 0.93 -4.51 2.98
N TRP A 89 1.92 -3.61 3.10
CA TRP A 89 2.99 -3.49 2.11
C TRP A 89 3.86 -4.74 2.02
N MET A 90 4.20 -5.38 3.14
CA MET A 90 4.96 -6.64 3.13
C MET A 90 4.18 -7.76 2.41
N VAL A 91 2.88 -7.90 2.67
CA VAL A 91 2.02 -8.89 1.99
C VAL A 91 1.89 -8.57 0.52
N ALA A 92 1.57 -7.32 0.16
CA ALA A 92 1.42 -6.90 -1.23
C ALA A 92 2.70 -7.12 -2.05
N ASN A 93 3.85 -6.70 -1.52
CA ASN A 93 5.15 -6.90 -2.17
C ASN A 93 5.49 -8.39 -2.29
N SER A 94 5.21 -9.21 -1.27
CA SER A 94 5.43 -10.67 -1.34
C SER A 94 4.62 -11.31 -2.46
N CYS A 95 3.34 -10.96 -2.56
CA CYS A 95 2.47 -11.42 -3.65
C CYS A 95 2.97 -10.95 -5.03
N ALA A 96 3.42 -9.70 -5.13
CA ALA A 96 3.96 -9.12 -6.36
C ALA A 96 5.26 -9.81 -6.82
N VAL A 97 6.15 -10.19 -5.87
CA VAL A 97 7.35 -10.98 -6.18
C VAL A 97 6.97 -12.33 -6.77
N ILE A 98 6.05 -13.07 -6.13
CA ILE A 98 5.60 -14.39 -6.61
C ILE A 98 5.00 -14.26 -8.01
N LEU A 99 4.13 -13.28 -8.22
CA LEU A 99 3.49 -13.05 -9.51
C LEU A 99 4.50 -12.72 -10.61
N CYS A 100 5.41 -11.76 -10.37
CA CYS A 100 6.45 -11.42 -11.34
C CYS A 100 7.38 -12.59 -11.63
N PHE A 101 7.66 -13.46 -10.65
CA PHE A 101 8.47 -14.65 -10.86
C PHE A 101 7.75 -15.66 -11.77
N THR A 102 6.43 -15.83 -11.61
CA THR A 102 5.62 -16.70 -12.50
C THR A 102 5.48 -16.16 -13.91
N GLN A 103 5.64 -14.85 -14.11
CA GLN A 103 5.62 -14.20 -15.43
C GLN A 103 7.02 -14.04 -16.05
N GLU A 104 8.06 -14.66 -15.46
CA GLU A 104 9.47 -14.57 -15.90
C GLU A 104 10.02 -13.12 -15.91
N LEU A 105 9.38 -12.21 -15.18
CA LEU A 105 9.79 -10.81 -15.04
C LEU A 105 10.81 -10.65 -13.92
N TYR A 106 12.03 -11.18 -14.13
CA TYR A 106 13.09 -11.21 -13.12
C TYR A 106 13.54 -9.83 -12.64
N LEU A 107 13.55 -8.83 -13.51
CA LEU A 107 13.96 -7.47 -13.13
C LEU A 107 12.92 -6.81 -12.21
N THR A 108 11.64 -7.00 -12.52
CA THR A 108 10.52 -6.45 -11.75
C THR A 108 10.38 -7.17 -10.40
N SER A 109 10.60 -8.48 -10.35
CA SER A 109 10.59 -9.23 -9.09
C SER A 109 11.70 -8.75 -8.15
N LEU A 110 12.90 -8.45 -8.67
CA LEU A 110 13.98 -7.85 -7.88
C LEU A 110 13.57 -6.50 -7.28
N LEU A 111 12.91 -5.64 -8.07
CA LEU A 111 12.39 -4.36 -7.58
C LEU A 111 11.39 -4.54 -6.43
N TYR A 112 10.46 -5.49 -6.55
CA TYR A 112 9.50 -5.78 -5.48
C TYR A 112 10.16 -6.39 -4.23
N ILE A 113 11.25 -7.15 -4.37
CA ILE A 113 12.07 -7.61 -3.23
C ILE A 113 12.68 -6.40 -2.51
N ILE A 114 13.20 -5.42 -3.26
CA ILE A 114 13.74 -4.19 -2.67
C ILE A 114 12.64 -3.43 -1.92
N TYR A 115 11.42 -3.32 -2.48
CA TYR A 115 10.29 -2.70 -1.81
C TYR A 115 9.83 -3.47 -0.57
N LEU A 116 9.92 -4.80 -0.57
CA LEU A 116 9.66 -5.62 0.60
C LEU A 116 10.65 -5.30 1.73
N VAL A 117 11.95 -5.22 1.43
CA VAL A 117 12.98 -4.82 2.40
C VAL A 117 12.76 -3.38 2.88
N ALA A 118 12.45 -2.45 1.98
CA ALA A 118 12.12 -1.08 2.34
C ALA A 118 10.92 -0.98 3.29
N SER A 119 9.91 -1.85 3.11
CA SER A 119 8.74 -1.92 3.97
C SER A 119 9.09 -2.39 5.39
N ILE A 120 10.02 -3.34 5.51
CA ILE A 120 10.54 -3.80 6.80
C ILE A 120 11.30 -2.67 7.51
N ILE A 121 12.19 -1.97 6.80
CA ILE A 121 12.95 -0.83 7.36
C ILE A 121 11.99 0.28 7.80
N GLY A 122 10.99 0.59 6.97
CA GLY A 122 9.95 1.57 7.26
C GLY A 122 9.18 1.24 8.53
N TYR A 123 8.79 -0.03 8.72
CA TYR A 123 8.15 -0.52 9.93
C TYR A 123 9.01 -0.27 11.17
N PHE A 124 10.29 -0.67 11.14
CA PHE A 124 11.20 -0.46 12.28
C PHE A 124 11.40 1.02 12.59
N ARG A 125 11.55 1.86 11.55
CA ARG A 125 11.76 3.30 11.72
C ARG A 125 10.54 3.96 12.37
N TRP A 126 9.34 3.62 11.91
CA TRP A 126 8.09 4.16 12.47
C TRP A 126 7.80 3.62 13.87
N ARG A 127 8.09 2.35 14.14
CA ARG A 127 7.94 1.76 15.48
C ARG A 127 8.85 2.43 16.51
N ASN A 128 10.05 2.85 16.08
CA ASN A 128 10.96 3.61 16.95
C ASN A 128 10.43 5.02 17.23
N PHE A 129 9.74 5.67 16.30
CA PHE A 129 9.06 6.95 16.56
C PHE A 129 7.90 6.81 17.53
N GLU A 130 7.13 5.72 17.46
CA GLU A 130 5.98 5.48 18.37
C GLU A 130 6.45 5.42 19.83
N ARG A 131 7.53 4.68 20.10
CA ARG A 131 8.10 4.57 21.45
C ARG A 131 8.65 5.87 22.04
N VAL A 132 8.93 6.88 21.22
CA VAL A 132 9.45 8.17 21.69
C VAL A 132 8.31 9.08 22.17
N LEU A 133 7.06 8.76 21.82
CA LEU A 133 5.87 9.55 22.15
C LEU A 133 5.01 8.92 23.27
N ASP A 134 5.35 7.71 23.73
CA ASP A 134 4.79 7.05 24.92
C ASP A 134 5.59 7.43 26.18
#